data_AF-A0A3N1MV67-F1
#
_entry.id   AF-A0A3N1MV67-F1
#
_cell.length_a   1.000
_cell.length_b   1.000
_cell.length_c   1.000
_cell.angle_alpha   90.00
_cell.angle_beta   90.00
_cell.angle_gamma   90.00
#
_symmetry.space_group_name_H-M   'P 1'
#
loop_
_entity.id
_entity.type
_entity.pdbx_description
1 polymer ?
#
loop_
_entity_poly.entity_id
_entity_poly.type
_entity_poly.pdbx_seq_one_letter_code
_entity_poly.pdbx_strand_id
1 'polypeptide(L)'
;MPGSRLLTTDDWPEAELRAAVLAGELVPVGPCWASPATPQDPALRASAASWVFGDARLVASGRTAAWIWGAASRPPDPIEASVPPQLRIAVGRGLHLREVALQPVDVVRLGSVQTVVTTPARTAVDLLRTPGEWDTERAAAVDGLLTIGAVSVDELHARLSGLGTIPMARQAERRLRGLLSAR
;
A
#
# COMPACT_ATOMS: atom_id res chain seq x y z
N MET A 1 19.30 -12.57 18.26
CA MET A 1 18.35 -11.70 17.53
C MET A 1 17.96 -12.46 16.27
N PRO A 2 16.69 -12.83 16.03
CA PRO A 2 16.33 -13.33 14.72
C PRO A 2 16.61 -12.22 13.69
N GLY A 3 17.37 -12.54 12.64
CA GLY A 3 17.71 -11.59 11.58
C GLY A 3 16.47 -11.02 10.89
N SER A 4 16.65 -9.90 10.17
CA SER A 4 15.61 -9.36 9.28
C SER A 4 15.06 -10.47 8.37
N ARG A 5 13.72 -10.54 8.21
CA ARG A 5 13.06 -11.46 7.26
C ARG A 5 13.27 -11.06 5.80
N LEU A 6 13.88 -9.90 5.57
CA LEU A 6 14.16 -9.31 4.26
C LEU A 6 15.65 -9.15 4.05
N LEU A 7 16.08 -9.37 2.83
CA LEU A 7 17.36 -8.94 2.27
C LEU A 7 17.15 -7.72 1.39
N THR A 8 18.13 -6.82 1.38
CA THR A 8 18.17 -5.64 0.52
C THR A 8 19.51 -5.54 -0.21
N THR A 9 19.65 -4.53 -1.06
CA THR A 9 20.91 -4.22 -1.74
C THR A 9 22.03 -3.75 -0.80
N ASP A 10 21.71 -3.47 0.47
CA ASP A 10 22.72 -3.18 1.50
C ASP A 10 23.30 -4.46 2.10
N ASP A 11 22.57 -5.58 1.99
CA ASP A 11 23.07 -6.89 2.38
C ASP A 11 23.96 -7.45 1.28
N TRP A 12 23.41 -7.62 0.06
CA TRP A 12 24.08 -8.24 -1.10
C TRP A 12 23.97 -7.37 -2.36
N PRO A 13 24.95 -7.44 -3.30
CA PRO A 13 24.82 -6.79 -4.61
C PRO A 13 23.55 -7.22 -5.35
N GLU A 14 22.92 -6.29 -6.08
CA GLU A 14 21.67 -6.58 -6.78
C GLU A 14 21.80 -7.75 -7.78
N ALA A 15 22.96 -7.91 -8.42
CA ALA A 15 23.22 -9.02 -9.32
C ALA A 15 23.14 -10.38 -8.60
N GLU A 16 23.66 -10.46 -7.37
CA GLU A 16 23.62 -11.69 -6.56
C GLU A 16 22.20 -11.98 -6.06
N LEU A 17 21.46 -10.95 -5.64
CA LEU A 17 20.05 -11.09 -5.25
C LEU A 17 19.19 -11.60 -6.42
N ARG A 18 19.41 -11.08 -7.63
CA ARG A 18 18.74 -11.54 -8.85
C ARG A 18 19.15 -12.97 -9.22
N ALA A 19 20.42 -13.34 -9.06
CA ALA A 19 20.89 -14.70 -9.30
C ALA A 19 20.25 -15.69 -8.31
N ALA A 20 20.15 -15.34 -7.02
CA ALA A 20 19.48 -16.15 -6.00
C ALA A 20 17.98 -16.32 -6.27
N VAL A 21 17.30 -15.31 -6.85
CA VAL A 21 15.92 -15.46 -7.33
C VAL A 21 15.82 -16.45 -8.47
N LEU A 22 16.74 -16.40 -9.44
CA LEU A 22 16.77 -17.35 -10.56
C LEU A 22 17.07 -18.79 -10.09
N ALA A 23 17.87 -18.93 -9.03
CA ALA A 23 18.15 -20.21 -8.38
C ALA A 23 16.97 -20.72 -7.51
N GLY A 24 15.92 -19.91 -7.29
CA GLY A 24 14.77 -20.26 -6.45
C GLY A 24 15.04 -20.15 -4.95
N GLU A 25 16.16 -19.55 -4.55
CA GLU A 25 16.57 -19.38 -3.16
C GLU A 25 15.91 -18.16 -2.50
N LEU A 26 15.55 -17.16 -3.31
CA LEU A 26 14.86 -15.95 -2.90
C LEU A 26 13.63 -15.68 -3.76
N VAL A 27 12.69 -14.91 -3.22
CA VAL A 27 11.57 -14.32 -3.96
C VAL A 27 11.55 -12.80 -3.75
N PRO A 28 11.13 -12.02 -4.76
CA PRO A 28 10.95 -10.59 -4.59
C PRO A 28 9.75 -10.30 -3.67
N VAL A 29 9.93 -9.31 -2.79
CA VAL A 29 8.92 -8.71 -1.94
C VAL A 29 9.00 -7.20 -2.15
N GLY A 30 8.41 -6.75 -3.27
CA GLY A 30 8.52 -5.36 -3.71
C GLY A 30 9.98 -4.93 -3.93
N PRO A 31 10.50 -3.91 -3.22
CA PRO A 31 11.88 -3.45 -3.36
C PRO A 31 12.93 -4.31 -2.63
N CYS A 32 12.50 -5.38 -1.95
CA CYS A 32 13.35 -6.26 -1.14
C CYS A 32 13.19 -7.73 -1.58
N TRP A 33 13.91 -8.63 -0.92
CA TRP A 33 13.87 -10.07 -1.17
C TRP A 33 13.66 -10.85 0.13
N ALA A 34 13.05 -12.03 0.05
CA ALA A 34 12.88 -12.93 1.18
C ALA A 34 13.06 -14.38 0.77
N SER A 35 13.27 -15.27 1.74
CA SER A 35 13.16 -16.72 1.50
C SER A 35 11.76 -17.08 0.97
N PRO A 36 11.64 -18.02 0.00
CA PRO A 36 10.35 -18.54 -0.44
C PRO A 36 9.52 -19.16 0.69
N ALA A 37 10.17 -19.63 1.77
CA ALA A 37 9.50 -20.18 2.93
C ALA A 37 8.90 -19.11 3.87
N THR A 38 9.26 -17.84 3.68
CA THR A 38 8.76 -16.74 4.52
C THR A 38 7.33 -16.35 4.09
N PRO A 39 6.34 -16.36 5.01
CA PRO A 39 5.01 -15.85 4.71
C PRO A 39 5.05 -14.39 4.30
N GLN A 40 4.45 -14.06 3.15
CA GLN A 40 4.33 -12.68 2.67
C GLN A 40 3.13 -11.96 3.32
N ASP A 41 3.17 -11.87 4.64
CA ASP A 41 2.18 -11.16 5.45
C ASP A 41 2.27 -9.62 5.28
N PRO A 42 1.24 -8.87 5.72
CA PRO A 42 1.27 -7.41 5.66
C PRO A 42 2.47 -6.78 6.39
N ALA A 43 2.94 -7.40 7.48
CA ALA A 43 4.10 -6.90 8.19
C ALA A 43 5.39 -6.98 7.34
N LEU A 44 5.59 -8.06 6.58
CA LEU A 44 6.74 -8.23 5.68
C LEU A 44 6.69 -7.21 4.54
N ARG A 45 5.52 -7.04 3.91
CA ARG A 45 5.33 -6.07 2.82
C ARG A 45 5.50 -4.63 3.31
N ALA A 46 5.03 -4.32 4.52
CA ALA A 46 5.21 -3.01 5.13
C ALA A 46 6.69 -2.73 5.46
N SER A 47 7.44 -3.74 5.91
CA SER A 47 8.89 -3.63 6.07
C SER A 47 9.59 -3.39 4.74
N ALA A 48 9.20 -4.09 3.68
CA ALA A 48 9.77 -3.88 2.36
C ALA A 48 9.47 -2.48 1.81
N ALA A 49 8.24 -1.98 1.95
CA ALA A 49 7.91 -0.60 1.58
C ALA A 49 8.75 0.44 2.34
N SER A 50 9.00 0.21 3.64
CA SER A 50 9.77 1.14 4.48
C SER A 50 11.21 1.33 4.04
N TRP A 51 11.78 0.34 3.32
CA TRP A 51 13.11 0.46 2.72
C TRP A 51 13.21 1.64 1.74
N VAL A 52 12.13 1.92 1.00
CA VAL A 52 12.08 3.01 0.02
C VAL A 52 11.74 4.35 0.68
N PHE A 53 11.07 4.35 1.84
CA PHE A 53 10.61 5.58 2.48
C PHE A 53 11.76 6.46 2.95
N GLY A 54 12.82 5.88 3.55
CA GLY A 54 13.93 6.65 4.13
C GLY A 54 13.56 7.55 5.32
N ASP A 55 12.28 7.73 5.63
CA ASP A 55 11.76 8.54 6.74
C ASP A 55 10.56 7.83 7.40
N ALA A 56 10.65 7.58 8.71
CA ALA A 56 9.64 6.85 9.49
C ALA A 56 8.30 7.61 9.66
N ARG A 57 8.23 8.89 9.27
CA ARG A 57 7.02 9.71 9.33
C ARG A 57 6.12 9.52 8.11
N LEU A 58 6.62 8.85 7.06
CA LEU A 58 5.84 8.54 5.88
C LEU A 58 4.83 7.42 6.17
N VAL A 59 3.64 7.57 5.59
CA VAL A 59 2.56 6.59 5.71
C VAL A 59 2.37 5.88 4.38
N ALA A 60 2.52 4.55 4.36
CA ALA A 60 2.17 3.76 3.18
C ALA A 60 0.68 3.94 2.87
N SER A 61 0.36 4.34 1.64
CA SER A 61 -1.00 4.72 1.25
C SER A 61 -1.29 4.30 -0.20
N GLY A 62 -2.52 4.50 -0.66
CA GLY A 62 -2.91 4.22 -2.04
C GLY A 62 -2.62 2.77 -2.46
N ARG A 63 -2.02 2.59 -3.64
CA ARG A 63 -1.70 1.26 -4.20
C ARG A 63 -0.64 0.53 -3.38
N THR A 64 0.29 1.25 -2.73
CA THR A 64 1.27 0.62 -1.83
C THR A 64 0.59 0.01 -0.61
N ALA A 65 -0.37 0.72 0.02
CA ALA A 65 -1.14 0.15 1.12
C ALA A 65 -1.99 -1.05 0.67
N ALA A 66 -2.61 -0.97 -0.51
CA ALA A 66 -3.37 -2.10 -1.05
C ALA A 66 -2.49 -3.34 -1.28
N TRP A 67 -1.28 -3.16 -1.83
CA TRP A 67 -0.29 -4.24 -1.93
C TRP A 67 0.10 -4.80 -0.56
N ILE A 68 0.39 -3.94 0.43
CA ILE A 68 0.72 -4.36 1.80
C ILE A 68 -0.40 -5.24 2.37
N TRP A 69 -1.67 -4.87 2.17
CA TRP A 69 -2.81 -5.62 2.68
C TRP A 69 -3.10 -6.94 1.95
N GLY A 70 -2.43 -7.23 0.83
CA GLY A 70 -2.69 -8.44 0.06
C GLY A 70 -3.57 -8.24 -1.17
N ALA A 71 -4.06 -7.02 -1.42
CA ALA A 71 -5.03 -6.75 -2.48
C ALA A 71 -4.41 -6.54 -3.87
N ALA A 72 -3.09 -6.49 -3.96
CA ALA A 72 -2.34 -6.49 -5.22
C ALA A 72 -1.17 -7.46 -5.12
N SER A 73 -0.77 -8.05 -6.25
CA SER A 73 0.36 -8.99 -6.30
C SER A 73 1.72 -8.28 -6.29
N ARG A 74 1.77 -7.06 -6.84
CA ARG A 74 2.98 -6.23 -6.95
C ARG A 74 2.74 -4.85 -6.35
N PRO A 75 3.76 -4.20 -5.75
CA PRO A 75 3.66 -2.80 -5.39
C PRO A 75 3.57 -1.91 -6.64
N PRO A 76 3.06 -0.68 -6.50
CA PRO A 76 3.20 0.32 -7.56
C PRO A 76 4.67 0.74 -7.71
N ASP A 77 5.03 1.18 -8.91
CA ASP A 77 6.28 1.89 -9.20
C ASP A 77 5.91 3.24 -9.85
N PRO A 78 6.20 4.39 -9.20
CA PRO A 78 6.84 4.53 -7.89
C PRO A 78 5.96 4.07 -6.71
N ILE A 79 6.61 3.81 -5.56
CA ILE A 79 5.94 3.53 -4.29
C ILE A 79 5.11 4.76 -3.87
N GLU A 80 3.90 4.55 -3.36
CA GLU A 80 2.99 5.62 -2.94
C GLU A 80 3.00 5.78 -1.41
N ALA A 81 3.27 7.00 -0.94
CA ALA A 81 3.20 7.37 0.47
C ALA A 81 2.42 8.67 0.67
N SER A 82 1.94 8.85 1.88
CA SER A 82 1.29 10.07 2.35
C SER A 82 2.06 10.68 3.51
N VAL A 83 1.96 12.00 3.62
CA VAL A 83 2.53 12.78 4.73
C VAL A 83 1.49 13.78 5.24
N PRO A 84 1.51 14.14 6.55
CA PRO A 84 0.74 15.28 7.04
C PRO A 84 1.10 16.57 6.28
N PRO A 85 0.13 17.43 5.92
CA PRO A 85 0.37 18.65 5.12
C PRO A 85 1.39 19.64 5.72
N GLN A 86 1.65 19.55 7.02
CA GLN A 86 2.57 20.44 7.73
C GLN A 86 4.04 20.01 7.58
N LEU A 87 4.29 18.81 7.06
CA LEU A 87 5.62 18.21 7.04
C LEU A 87 6.19 18.20 5.62
N ARG A 88 7.32 18.88 5.44
CA ARG A 88 8.07 18.92 4.17
C ARG A 88 9.24 17.94 4.23
N ILE A 89 9.22 16.94 3.36
CA ILE A 89 10.29 15.94 3.23
C ILE A 89 10.73 15.90 1.77
N ALA A 90 12.04 15.92 1.54
CA ALA A 90 12.60 15.65 0.22
C ALA A 90 12.52 14.14 -0.06
N VAL A 91 11.90 13.75 -1.17
CA VAL A 91 11.72 12.34 -1.54
C VAL A 91 12.53 11.98 -2.77
N GLY A 92 13.05 10.75 -2.78
CA GLY A 92 13.83 10.21 -3.90
C GLY A 92 12.97 9.81 -5.10
N ARG A 93 13.62 9.43 -6.21
CA ARG A 93 12.98 9.11 -7.50
C ARG A 93 12.03 7.89 -7.51
N GLY A 94 12.01 7.08 -6.46
CA GLY A 94 11.14 5.89 -6.33
C GLY A 94 9.89 6.09 -5.47
N LEU A 95 9.59 7.32 -5.06
CA LEU A 95 8.53 7.62 -4.10
C LEU A 95 7.61 8.72 -4.63
N HIS A 96 6.32 8.41 -4.75
CA HIS A 96 5.26 9.37 -5.02
C HIS A 96 4.60 9.78 -3.70
N LEU A 97 4.79 11.04 -3.32
CA LEU A 97 4.30 11.60 -2.07
C LEU A 97 3.02 12.41 -2.27
N ARG A 98 2.03 12.17 -1.41
CA ARG A 98 0.82 12.99 -1.33
C ARG A 98 0.64 13.60 0.06
N GLU A 99 0.21 14.85 0.10
CA GLU A 99 -0.20 15.48 1.35
C GLU A 99 -1.64 15.06 1.67
N VAL A 100 -1.83 14.37 2.78
CA VAL A 100 -3.14 13.86 3.22
C VAL A 100 -3.30 14.09 4.71
N ALA A 101 -4.40 14.73 5.10
CA ALA A 101 -4.79 14.79 6.50
C ALA A 101 -5.26 13.39 6.95
N LEU A 102 -4.48 12.78 7.83
CA LEU A 102 -4.74 11.46 8.41
C LEU A 102 -5.00 11.60 9.90
N GLN A 103 -6.06 10.97 10.38
CA GLN A 103 -6.36 10.84 11.80
C GLN A 103 -5.74 9.56 12.37
N PRO A 104 -5.56 9.43 13.70
CA PRO A 104 -5.04 8.20 14.30
C PRO A 104 -5.83 6.94 13.91
N VAL A 105 -7.15 7.05 13.71
CA VAL A 105 -8.03 5.94 13.26
C VAL A 105 -7.81 5.55 11.80
N ASP A 106 -7.20 6.41 10.99
CA ASP A 106 -6.97 6.15 9.56
C ASP A 106 -5.79 5.20 9.33
N VAL A 107 -4.94 4.97 10.33
CA VAL A 107 -3.65 4.29 10.18
C VAL A 107 -3.42 3.20 11.22
N VAL A 108 -2.56 2.24 10.89
CA VAL A 108 -2.05 1.20 11.78
C VAL A 108 -0.54 1.08 11.62
N ARG A 109 0.14 0.55 12.64
CA ARG A 109 1.57 0.24 12.59
C ARG A 109 1.77 -1.25 12.39
N LEU A 110 2.62 -1.62 11.43
CA LEU A 110 2.88 -3.01 11.07
C LEU A 110 4.36 -3.37 11.20
N GLY A 111 4.62 -4.60 11.62
CA GLY A 111 5.96 -5.19 11.68
C GLY A 111 6.86 -4.62 12.78
N SER A 112 8.08 -5.15 12.86
CA SER A 112 9.09 -4.73 13.85
C SER A 112 9.59 -3.31 13.62
N VAL A 113 9.62 -2.87 12.37
CA VAL A 113 10.02 -1.51 11.95
C VAL A 113 8.90 -0.47 12.13
N GLN A 114 7.72 -0.88 12.62
CA GLN A 114 6.60 0.02 12.97
C GLN A 114 6.13 0.92 11.81
N THR A 115 6.21 0.42 10.58
CA THR A 115 5.76 1.12 9.37
C THR A 115 4.30 1.51 9.51
N VAL A 116 3.99 2.79 9.30
CA VAL A 116 2.62 3.30 9.35
C VAL A 116 1.95 3.05 8.00
N VAL A 117 0.75 2.47 8.01
CA VAL A 117 -0.01 2.11 6.81
C VAL A 117 -1.46 2.56 7.01
N THR A 118 -2.10 3.11 5.97
CA THR A 118 -3.54 3.38 6.03
C THR A 118 -4.33 2.09 6.27
N THR A 119 -5.36 2.13 7.11
CA THR A 119 -6.29 1.00 7.30
C THR A 119 -6.91 0.56 5.97
N PRO A 120 -7.32 -0.71 5.80
CA PRO A 120 -7.89 -1.18 4.54
C PRO A 120 -9.05 -0.32 4.03
N ALA A 121 -9.96 0.06 4.94
CA ALA A 121 -11.09 0.89 4.60
C ALA A 121 -10.69 2.32 4.23
N ARG A 122 -9.67 2.89 4.89
CA ARG A 122 -9.10 4.17 4.48
C ARG A 122 -8.43 4.08 3.10
N THR A 123 -7.64 3.03 2.86
CA THR A 123 -6.99 2.76 1.57
C THR A 123 -8.01 2.70 0.44
N ALA A 124 -9.08 1.92 0.60
CA ALA A 124 -10.13 1.80 -0.40
C ALA A 124 -10.84 3.13 -0.67
N VAL A 125 -11.19 3.90 0.37
CA VAL A 125 -11.80 5.24 0.21
C VAL A 125 -10.85 6.19 -0.53
N ASP A 126 -9.57 6.22 -0.18
CA ASP A 126 -8.60 7.10 -0.85
C ASP A 126 -8.39 6.72 -2.32
N LEU A 127 -8.32 5.42 -2.64
CA LEU A 127 -8.26 4.93 -4.02
C LEU A 127 -9.48 5.37 -4.82
N LEU A 128 -10.69 5.12 -4.30
CA LEU A 128 -11.95 5.52 -4.96
C LEU A 128 -12.06 7.04 -5.14
N ARG A 129 -11.47 7.83 -4.25
CA ARG A 129 -11.46 9.30 -4.28
C ARG A 129 -10.28 9.91 -5.05
N THR A 130 -9.39 9.10 -5.63
CA THR A 130 -8.22 9.62 -6.33
C THR A 130 -8.66 10.51 -7.50
N PRO A 131 -8.22 11.78 -7.56
CA PRO A 131 -8.53 12.66 -8.69
C PRO A 131 -7.95 12.11 -10.01
N GLY A 132 -8.59 12.43 -11.13
CA GLY A 132 -8.13 12.01 -12.45
C GLY A 132 -8.68 10.65 -12.88
N GLU A 133 -7.90 9.95 -13.71
CA GLU A 133 -8.32 8.72 -14.38
C GLU A 133 -8.60 7.58 -13.39
N TRP A 134 -9.65 6.81 -13.69
CA TRP A 134 -9.99 5.59 -12.97
C TRP A 134 -9.47 4.39 -13.76
N ASP A 135 -8.25 3.98 -13.47
CA ASP A 135 -7.57 2.91 -14.19
C ASP A 135 -7.88 1.51 -13.62
N THR A 136 -7.50 0.49 -14.40
CA THR A 136 -7.71 -0.92 -14.06
C THR A 136 -6.93 -1.35 -12.82
N GLU A 137 -5.78 -0.73 -12.54
CA GLU A 137 -4.96 -1.09 -11.37
C GLU A 137 -5.59 -0.63 -10.06
N ARG A 138 -6.13 0.59 -10.02
CA ARG A 138 -6.88 1.07 -8.85
C ARG A 138 -8.18 0.30 -8.66
N ALA A 139 -8.88 0.00 -9.75
CA ALA A 139 -10.06 -0.85 -9.74
C ALA A 139 -9.74 -2.23 -9.13
N ALA A 140 -8.69 -2.89 -9.62
CA ALA A 140 -8.22 -4.18 -9.12
C ALA A 140 -7.76 -4.12 -7.65
N ALA A 141 -7.12 -3.03 -7.22
CA ALA A 141 -6.71 -2.87 -5.82
C ALA A 141 -7.92 -2.76 -4.87
N VAL A 142 -8.97 -2.02 -5.25
CA VAL A 142 -10.20 -1.92 -4.43
C VAL A 142 -10.96 -3.25 -4.44
N ASP A 143 -11.09 -3.90 -5.60
CA ASP A 143 -11.71 -5.22 -5.70
C ASP A 143 -10.92 -6.28 -4.91
N GLY A 144 -9.59 -6.23 -4.93
CA GLY A 144 -8.73 -7.08 -4.14
C GLY A 144 -8.97 -6.93 -2.63
N LEU A 145 -9.11 -5.69 -2.14
CA LEU A 145 -9.41 -5.42 -0.72
C LEU A 145 -10.77 -6.00 -0.31
N LEU A 146 -11.77 -5.92 -1.19
CA LEU A 146 -13.08 -6.54 -0.99
C LEU A 146 -13.00 -8.08 -1.05
N THR A 147 -12.24 -8.61 -2.00
CA THR A 147 -12.10 -10.06 -2.25
C THR A 147 -11.43 -10.78 -1.09
N ILE A 148 -10.38 -10.20 -0.50
CA ILE A 148 -9.71 -10.76 0.67
C ILE A 148 -10.46 -10.49 1.99
N GLY A 149 -11.59 -9.76 1.93
CA GLY A 149 -12.38 -9.42 3.11
C GLY A 149 -11.72 -8.41 4.06
N ALA A 150 -10.71 -7.65 3.59
CA ALA A 150 -10.04 -6.64 4.41
C ALA A 150 -10.95 -5.43 4.69
N VAL A 151 -11.97 -5.21 3.85
CA VAL A 151 -13.05 -4.26 4.06
C VAL A 151 -14.34 -4.82 3.44
N SER A 152 -15.49 -4.53 4.04
CA SER A 152 -16.80 -4.93 3.48
C SER A 152 -17.39 -3.84 2.58
N VAL A 153 -18.30 -4.26 1.69
CA VAL A 153 -19.06 -3.31 0.85
C VAL A 153 -19.87 -2.34 1.70
N ASP A 154 -20.51 -2.82 2.76
CA ASP A 154 -21.32 -1.99 3.66
C ASP A 154 -20.47 -0.97 4.41
N GLU A 155 -19.27 -1.35 4.85
CA GLU A 155 -18.33 -0.40 5.48
C GLU A 155 -17.90 0.68 4.48
N LEU A 156 -17.60 0.32 3.23
CA LEU A 156 -17.25 1.31 2.21
C LEU A 156 -18.42 2.24 1.90
N HIS A 157 -19.63 1.73 1.74
CA HIS A 157 -20.82 2.56 1.54
C HIS A 157 -21.01 3.53 2.71
N ALA A 158 -20.99 3.04 3.95
CA ALA A 158 -21.15 3.88 5.13
C ALA A 158 -20.09 4.98 5.21
N ARG A 159 -18.82 4.64 4.95
CA ARG A 159 -17.72 5.61 4.95
C ARG A 159 -17.86 6.64 3.83
N LEU A 160 -18.20 6.22 2.62
CA LEU A 160 -18.35 7.13 1.48
C LEU A 160 -19.53 8.09 1.67
N SER A 161 -20.68 7.58 2.12
CA SER A 161 -21.84 8.42 2.41
C SER A 161 -21.58 9.39 3.57
N GLY A 162 -20.76 8.99 4.55
CA GLY A 162 -20.31 9.87 5.64
C GLY A 162 -19.41 11.03 5.21
N LEU A 163 -18.87 11.04 3.99
CA LEU A 163 -18.01 12.12 3.49
C LEU A 163 -18.78 13.41 3.16
N GLY A 164 -20.09 13.34 2.94
CA GLY A 164 -20.91 14.50 2.59
C GLY A 164 -20.41 15.25 1.34
N THR A 165 -20.06 16.53 1.50
CA THR A 165 -19.65 17.43 0.40
C THR A 165 -18.14 17.42 0.10
N ILE A 166 -17.39 16.54 0.76
CA ILE A 166 -15.94 16.42 0.52
C ILE A 166 -15.66 16.12 -0.96
N PRO A 167 -14.61 16.73 -1.56
CA PRO A 167 -14.26 16.50 -2.97
C PRO A 167 -14.13 15.02 -3.32
N MET A 168 -14.63 14.68 -4.51
CA MET A 168 -14.66 13.35 -5.10
C MET A 168 -15.55 12.32 -4.38
N ALA A 169 -16.34 12.68 -3.35
CA ALA A 169 -17.23 11.74 -2.66
C ALA A 169 -18.24 11.08 -3.62
N ARG A 170 -19.00 11.87 -4.39
CA ARG A 170 -19.94 11.35 -5.40
C ARG A 170 -19.26 10.51 -6.48
N GLN A 171 -18.04 10.89 -6.87
CA GLN A 171 -17.28 10.14 -7.87
C GLN A 171 -16.81 8.79 -7.32
N ALA A 172 -16.39 8.75 -6.06
CA ALA A 172 -16.02 7.52 -5.36
C ALA A 172 -17.21 6.57 -5.22
N GLU A 173 -18.40 7.07 -4.87
CA GLU A 173 -19.63 6.26 -4.83
C GLU A 173 -19.97 5.67 -6.21
N ARG A 174 -19.87 6.47 -7.29
CA ARG A 174 -20.09 5.96 -8.66
C ARG A 174 -19.08 4.90 -9.05
N ARG A 175 -17.80 5.07 -8.69
CA ARG A 175 -16.73 4.10 -8.96
C ARG A 175 -16.99 2.79 -8.22
N LEU A 176 -17.38 2.85 -6.94
CA LEU A 176 -17.74 1.66 -6.17
C LEU A 176 -18.93 0.94 -6.79
N ARG A 177 -20.00 1.67 -7.17
CA ARG A 177 -21.15 1.06 -7.86
C ARG A 177 -20.76 0.39 -9.17
N GLY A 178 -19.91 1.04 -9.97
CA GLY A 178 -19.40 0.48 -11.23
C GLY A 178 -18.60 -0.80 -11.02
N LEU A 179 -17.72 -0.83 -10.01
CA LEU A 179 -16.99 -2.03 -9.61
C LEU A 179 -17.92 -3.18 -9.25
N LEU A 180 -18.92 -2.93 -8.40
CA LEU A 180 -19.85 -3.96 -7.95
C LEU A 180 -20.74 -4.49 -9.07
N SER A 181 -21.07 -3.67 -10.07
CA SER A 181 -21.85 -4.12 -11.23
C SER A 181 -21.07 -4.98 -12.22
N ALA A 182 -19.74 -4.95 -12.16
CA ALA A 182 -18.86 -5.71 -13.07
C ALA A 182 -18.37 -7.05 -12.46
N ARG A 183 -18.79 -7.36 -11.23
CA ARG A 183 -18.36 -8.53 -10.46
C ARG A 183 -19.31 -9.71 -10.62
#